data_AF-A0A7W1XB81-F1
#
_entry.id   AF-A0A7W1XB81-F1
#
_cell.length_a   1.000
_cell.length_b   1.000
_cell.length_c   1.000
_cell.angle_alpha   90.00
_cell.angle_beta   90.00
_cell.angle_gamma   90.00
#
_symmetry.space_group_name_H-M   'P 1'
#
loop_
_entity.id
_entity.type
_entity.pdbx_description
1 polymer ?
#
loop_
_entity_poly.entity_id
_entity_poly.type
_entity_poly.pdbx_seq_one_letter_code
_entity_poly.pdbx_strand_id
1 'polypeptide(L)'
;MNGWRWSRLLLTAVAIMIKEVIAFISYIKNNAFPQPLTEEEEAEHLRRMADGDPDSRNKLIEHNLRLVAHIVKKFENTGEDNEDLISIGTIGLIKAIESYQQGKGTKLATYAARCIENEILMHLRSLKKARKDVSLHDPIGTDKEGNELTLTVYLCSIIPKFSDKV
;
A
#
# COMPACT_ATOMS: atom_id res chain seq x y z
N MET A 1 29.06 -0.15 -51.25
CA MET A 1 29.61 -0.53 -49.93
C MET A 1 29.14 0.45 -48.83
N ASN A 2 27.83 0.74 -48.70
CA ASN A 2 27.35 1.85 -47.83
C ASN A 2 26.23 1.47 -46.84
N GLY A 3 25.65 0.27 -46.92
CA GLY A 3 24.48 -0.12 -46.12
C GLY A 3 24.73 -0.18 -44.60
N TRP A 4 25.96 -0.48 -44.19
CA TRP A 4 26.35 -0.54 -42.77
C TRP A 4 26.38 0.83 -42.08
N ARG A 5 26.65 1.92 -42.81
CA ARG A 5 26.69 3.27 -42.23
C ARG A 5 25.28 3.76 -41.87
N TRP A 6 24.29 3.51 -42.73
CA TRP A 6 22.90 3.89 -42.49
C TRP A 6 22.27 3.09 -41.36
N SER A 7 22.55 1.80 -41.27
CA SER A 7 22.11 0.96 -40.14
C SER A 7 22.70 1.44 -38.81
N ARG A 8 23.99 1.78 -38.78
CA ARG A 8 24.64 2.31 -37.57
C ARG A 8 24.08 3.68 -37.17
N LEU A 9 23.82 4.58 -38.12
CA LEU A 9 23.22 5.89 -37.86
C LEU A 9 21.80 5.77 -37.30
N LEU A 10 21.00 4.86 -37.86
CA LEU A 10 19.64 4.60 -37.40
C LEU A 10 19.62 4.02 -35.99
N LEU A 11 20.50 3.06 -35.69
CA LEU A 11 20.66 2.50 -34.34
C LEU A 11 21.14 3.55 -33.33
N THR A 12 22.09 4.41 -33.70
CA THR A 12 22.54 5.48 -32.80
C THR A 12 21.46 6.53 -32.55
N ALA A 13 20.68 6.89 -33.57
CA ALA A 13 19.56 7.81 -33.43
C ALA A 13 18.47 7.24 -32.51
N VAL A 14 18.11 5.96 -32.68
CA VAL A 14 17.17 5.27 -31.80
C VAL A 14 17.69 5.21 -30.36
N ALA A 15 18.98 4.91 -30.16
CA ALA A 15 19.56 4.88 -28.81
C ALA A 15 19.57 6.25 -28.13
N ILE A 16 19.79 7.33 -28.88
CA ILE A 16 19.69 8.71 -28.35
C ILE A 16 18.25 9.03 -27.96
N MET A 17 17.27 8.70 -28.81
CA MET A 17 15.85 8.90 -28.50
C MET A 17 15.41 8.12 -27.25
N ILE A 18 15.86 6.87 -27.11
CA ILE A 18 15.59 6.06 -25.90
C ILE A 18 16.20 6.72 -24.66
N LYS A 19 17.42 7.25 -24.74
CA LYS A 19 18.05 7.96 -23.63
C LYS A 19 17.26 9.19 -23.20
N GLU A 20 16.80 10.00 -24.15
CA GLU A 20 15.98 11.19 -23.87
C GLU A 20 14.66 10.81 -23.20
N VAL A 21 13.99 9.76 -23.69
CA VAL A 21 12.74 9.26 -23.08
C VAL A 21 12.98 8.76 -21.66
N ILE A 22 14.06 8.00 -21.41
CA ILE A 22 14.40 7.53 -20.06
C ILE A 22 14.74 8.71 -19.15
N ALA A 23 15.50 9.69 -19.63
CA ALA A 23 15.84 10.90 -18.87
C ALA A 23 14.59 11.71 -18.51
N PHE A 24 13.65 11.85 -19.44
CA PHE A 24 12.37 12.52 -19.21
C PHE A 24 11.51 11.78 -18.18
N ILE A 25 11.38 10.46 -18.28
CA ILE A 25 10.66 9.64 -17.29
C ILE A 25 11.30 9.79 -15.90
N SER A 26 12.64 9.81 -15.83
CA SER A 26 13.38 10.04 -14.59
C SER A 26 13.14 11.44 -14.02
N TYR A 27 13.10 12.46 -14.86
CA TYR A 27 12.81 13.84 -14.46
C TYR A 27 11.42 13.99 -13.85
N ILE A 28 10.40 13.41 -14.49
CA ILE A 28 9.02 13.41 -13.96
C ILE A 28 8.95 12.68 -12.62
N LYS A 29 9.63 11.54 -12.47
CA LYS A 29 9.68 10.81 -11.19
C LYS A 29 10.40 11.57 -10.08
N ASN A 30 11.45 12.33 -10.41
CA ASN A 30 12.18 13.12 -9.42
C ASN A 30 11.38 14.33 -8.92
N ASN A 31 10.49 14.88 -9.75
CA ASN A 31 9.62 16.01 -9.37
C ASN A 31 8.31 15.58 -8.70
N ALA A 32 7.97 14.28 -8.68
CA ALA A 32 6.69 13.81 -8.15
C ALA A 32 6.55 14.01 -6.63
N PHE A 33 7.66 14.05 -5.89
CA PHE A 33 7.65 14.22 -4.44
C PHE A 33 8.69 15.25 -3.98
N PRO A 34 8.36 16.14 -3.04
CA PRO A 34 9.33 17.08 -2.48
C PRO A 34 10.48 16.34 -1.77
N GLN A 35 11.62 17.01 -1.66
CA GLN A 35 12.78 16.51 -0.92
C GLN A 35 12.46 16.43 0.58
N PRO A 36 13.03 15.49 1.34
CA PRO A 36 12.86 15.47 2.79
C PRO A 36 13.27 16.80 3.43
N LEU A 37 12.53 17.23 4.46
CA LEU A 37 12.87 18.41 5.26
C LEU A 37 14.20 18.20 6.00
N THR A 38 14.90 19.29 6.31
CA THR A 38 16.04 19.20 7.24
C THR A 38 15.57 18.90 8.66
N GLU A 39 16.49 18.48 9.54
CA GLU A 39 16.14 18.18 10.93
C GLU A 39 15.59 19.43 11.66
N GLU A 40 16.09 20.62 11.32
CA GLU A 40 15.62 21.89 11.88
C GLU A 40 14.22 22.26 11.37
N GLU A 41 13.97 22.12 10.07
CA GLU A 41 12.67 22.40 9.45
C GLU A 41 11.61 21.41 9.93
N GLU A 42 11.95 20.12 10.03
CA GLU A 42 11.08 19.09 10.61
C GLU A 42 10.74 19.44 12.06
N ALA A 43 11.74 19.87 12.85
CA ALA A 43 11.52 20.24 14.23
C ALA A 43 10.58 21.44 14.39
N GLU A 44 10.72 22.44 13.53
CA GLU A 44 9.86 23.63 13.50
C GLU A 44 8.42 23.29 13.10
N HIS A 45 8.23 22.51 12.03
CA HIS A 45 6.90 22.11 11.59
C HIS A 45 6.18 21.25 12.62
N LEU A 46 6.90 20.38 13.33
CA LEU A 46 6.33 19.59 14.42
C LEU A 46 5.87 20.45 15.60
N ARG A 47 6.59 21.54 15.93
CA ARG A 47 6.17 22.49 16.95
C ARG A 47 4.90 23.23 16.54
N ARG A 48 4.91 23.81 15.33
CA ARG A 48 3.74 24.51 14.77
C ARG A 48 2.51 23.61 14.68
N MET A 49 2.69 22.35 14.29
CA MET A 49 1.62 21.36 14.26
C MET A 49 1.05 21.10 15.66
N ALA A 50 1.91 21.05 16.70
CA ALA A 50 1.45 20.92 18.08
C ALA A 50 0.63 22.14 18.54
N ASP A 51 0.91 23.33 18.00
CA ASP A 51 0.13 24.55 18.21
C ASP A 51 -1.16 24.60 17.36
N GLY A 52 -1.44 23.56 16.57
CA GLY A 52 -2.66 23.41 15.79
C GLY A 52 -2.58 23.93 14.35
N ASP A 53 -1.38 24.17 13.81
CA ASP A 53 -1.18 24.61 12.43
C ASP A 53 -1.40 23.48 11.40
N PRO A 54 -2.47 23.52 10.59
CA PRO A 54 -2.75 22.48 9.60
C PRO A 54 -1.76 22.48 8.43
N ASP A 55 -1.14 23.62 8.09
CA ASP A 55 -0.21 23.70 6.97
C ASP A 55 1.10 22.97 7.29
N SER A 56 1.56 23.06 8.54
CA SER A 56 2.73 22.32 9.00
C SER A 56 2.49 20.81 9.00
N ARG A 57 1.28 20.36 9.38
CA ARG A 57 0.89 18.95 9.27
C ARG A 57 0.97 18.47 7.81
N ASN A 58 0.41 19.23 6.87
CA ASN A 58 0.40 18.86 5.46
C ASN A 58 1.81 18.80 4.88
N LYS A 59 2.67 19.77 5.20
CA LYS A 59 4.08 19.74 4.80
C LYS A 59 4.82 18.50 5.31
N LEU A 60 4.64 18.14 6.58
CA LEU A 60 5.24 16.92 7.13
C LEU A 60 4.78 15.67 6.38
N ILE A 61 3.51 15.60 5.98
CA ILE A 61 2.98 14.48 5.19
C ILE A 61 3.63 14.45 3.81
N GLU A 62 3.56 15.54 3.06
CA GLU A 62 4.04 15.64 1.67
C GLU A 62 5.52 15.29 1.53
N HIS A 63 6.36 15.83 2.43
CA HIS A 63 7.80 15.59 2.43
C HIS A 63 8.20 14.17 2.86
N ASN A 64 7.26 13.40 3.43
CA ASN A 64 7.46 12.00 3.83
C ASN A 64 6.76 10.99 2.91
N LEU A 65 6.05 11.41 1.85
CA LEU A 65 5.36 10.48 0.93
C LEU A 65 6.30 9.49 0.23
N ARG A 66 7.56 9.87 -0.03
CA ARG A 66 8.58 8.96 -0.60
C ARG A 66 8.83 7.74 0.29
N LEU A 67 8.71 7.89 1.61
CA LEU A 67 8.85 6.81 2.57
C LEU A 67 7.76 5.76 2.39
N VAL A 68 6.52 6.19 2.16
CA VAL A 68 5.37 5.30 1.92
C VAL A 68 5.64 4.42 0.70
N ALA A 69 6.01 5.04 -0.43
CA ALA A 69 6.33 4.31 -1.66
C ALA A 69 7.50 3.33 -1.46
N HIS A 70 8.50 3.69 -0.65
CA HIS A 70 9.61 2.79 -0.34
C HIS A 70 9.18 1.57 0.50
N ILE A 71 8.30 1.76 1.48
CA ILE A 71 7.83 0.69 2.35
C ILE A 71 6.88 -0.26 1.62
N VAL A 72 5.96 0.30 0.81
CA VAL A 72 4.98 -0.48 0.03
C VAL A 72 5.64 -1.49 -0.92
N LYS A 73 6.83 -1.18 -1.46
CA LYS A 73 7.61 -2.13 -2.28
C LYS A 73 7.83 -3.49 -1.63
N LYS A 74 7.92 -3.55 -0.30
CA LYS A 74 8.08 -4.81 0.44
C LYS A 74 6.83 -5.71 0.36
N PHE A 75 5.68 -5.14 0.02
CA PHE A 75 4.37 -5.78 0.02
C PHE A 75 3.81 -6.03 -1.40
N GLU A 76 4.55 -5.71 -2.46
CA GLU A 76 4.10 -5.89 -3.86
C GLU A 76 3.77 -7.37 -4.20
N ASN A 77 4.44 -8.32 -3.54
CA ASN A 77 4.20 -9.76 -3.76
C ASN A 77 2.99 -10.33 -2.99
N THR A 78 2.17 -9.49 -2.35
CA THR A 78 1.00 -9.96 -1.59
C THR A 78 -0.22 -10.25 -2.46
N GLY A 79 -0.21 -9.82 -3.73
CA GLY A 79 -1.31 -9.98 -4.68
C GLY A 79 -2.41 -8.92 -4.54
N GLU A 80 -2.23 -7.94 -3.67
CA GLU A 80 -3.13 -6.78 -3.53
C GLU A 80 -2.73 -5.64 -4.46
N ASP A 81 -3.66 -4.74 -4.76
CA ASP A 81 -3.40 -3.59 -5.63
C ASP A 81 -2.36 -2.65 -5.00
N ASN A 82 -1.37 -2.25 -5.80
CA ASN A 82 -0.32 -1.32 -5.36
C ASN A 82 -0.92 0.03 -4.96
N GLU A 83 -1.93 0.51 -5.68
CA GLU A 83 -2.59 1.79 -5.39
C GLU A 83 -3.31 1.76 -4.04
N ASP A 84 -3.95 0.63 -3.70
CA ASP A 84 -4.55 0.41 -2.40
C ASP A 84 -3.49 0.39 -1.30
N LEU A 85 -2.39 -0.34 -1.48
CA LEU A 85 -1.29 -0.40 -0.53
C LEU A 85 -0.66 0.98 -0.28
N ILE A 86 -0.51 1.81 -1.32
CA ILE A 86 -0.05 3.20 -1.20
C ILE A 86 -1.04 4.04 -0.40
N SER A 87 -2.34 3.89 -0.65
CA SER A 87 -3.39 4.62 0.05
C SER A 87 -3.42 4.26 1.54
N ILE A 88 -3.36 2.96 1.87
CA ILE A 88 -3.30 2.44 3.24
C ILE A 88 -2.00 2.88 3.94
N GLY A 89 -0.88 2.80 3.23
CA GLY A 89 0.40 3.28 3.74
C GLY A 89 0.37 4.77 4.06
N THR A 90 -0.28 5.57 3.21
CA THR A 90 -0.49 7.01 3.43
C THR A 90 -1.33 7.28 4.68
N ILE A 91 -2.37 6.49 4.93
CA ILE A 91 -3.14 6.56 6.18
C ILE A 91 -2.25 6.29 7.40
N GLY A 92 -1.35 5.30 7.30
CA GLY A 92 -0.37 5.02 8.35
C GLY A 92 0.64 6.14 8.58
N LEU A 93 1.08 6.82 7.52
CA LEU A 93 1.92 8.02 7.64
C LEU A 93 1.19 9.16 8.35
N ILE A 94 -0.06 9.44 7.95
CA ILE A 94 -0.88 10.50 8.56
C ILE A 94 -1.03 10.24 10.07
N LYS A 95 -1.44 9.02 10.44
CA LYS A 95 -1.55 8.62 11.86
C LYS A 95 -0.24 8.80 12.60
N ALA A 96 0.88 8.42 11.98
CA ALA A 96 2.19 8.56 12.60
C ALA A 96 2.55 10.01 12.88
N ILE A 97 2.29 10.91 11.92
CA ILE A 97 2.58 12.34 12.08
C ILE A 97 1.71 12.94 13.18
N GLU A 98 0.41 12.60 13.21
CA GLU A 98 -0.53 13.09 14.24
C GLU A 98 -0.20 12.59 15.65
N SER A 99 0.33 11.37 15.78
CA SER A 99 0.64 10.77 17.09
C SER A 99 2.11 10.88 17.51
N TYR A 100 2.97 11.44 16.67
CA TYR A 100 4.40 11.55 16.96
C TYR A 100 4.66 12.56 18.09
N GLN A 101 5.60 12.22 18.97
CA GLN A 101 6.03 13.08 20.07
C GLN A 101 7.54 13.26 20.03
N GLN A 102 7.97 14.51 19.87
CA GLN A 102 9.38 14.87 19.98
C GLN A 102 9.93 14.54 21.38
N GLY A 103 11.20 14.14 21.45
CA GLY A 103 11.88 13.85 22.72
C GLY A 103 11.86 12.37 23.15
N LYS A 104 11.17 11.48 22.42
CA LYS A 104 11.19 10.03 22.68
C LYS A 104 12.41 9.28 22.10
N GLY A 105 13.44 10.02 21.67
CA GLY A 105 14.70 9.43 21.17
C GLY A 105 14.61 8.68 19.84
N THR A 106 13.50 8.79 19.11
CA THR A 106 13.32 8.16 17.78
C THR A 106 13.03 9.25 16.75
N LYS A 107 13.64 9.15 15.56
CA LYS A 107 13.38 10.08 14.46
C LYS A 107 11.97 9.87 13.90
N LEU A 108 11.33 10.92 13.39
CA LEU A 108 9.99 10.86 12.80
C LEU A 108 9.90 9.79 11.72
N ALA A 109 10.84 9.76 10.77
CA ALA A 109 10.87 8.77 9.70
C ALA A 109 10.90 7.32 10.21
N THR A 110 11.65 7.04 11.29
CA THR A 110 11.72 5.71 11.89
C THR A 110 10.38 5.30 12.51
N TYR A 111 9.75 6.23 13.24
CA TYR A 111 8.44 6.00 13.83
C TYR A 111 7.36 5.81 12.75
N ALA A 112 7.32 6.71 11.76
CA ALA A 112 6.41 6.64 10.62
C ALA A 112 6.55 5.33 9.85
N ALA A 113 7.78 4.84 9.64
CA ALA A 113 7.99 3.57 8.95
C ALA A 113 7.29 2.39 9.66
N ARG A 114 7.30 2.36 10.99
CA ARG A 114 6.62 1.32 11.78
C ARG A 114 5.11 1.44 11.70
N CYS A 115 4.57 2.65 11.72
CA CYS A 115 3.14 2.90 11.58
C CYS A 115 2.61 2.52 10.19
N ILE A 116 3.32 2.90 9.13
CA ILE A 116 3.00 2.55 7.74
C ILE A 116 2.96 1.04 7.57
N GLU A 117 4.00 0.35 8.02
CA GLU A 117 4.09 -1.11 7.99
C GLU A 117 2.94 -1.78 8.77
N ASN A 118 2.61 -1.26 9.95
CA ASN A 118 1.55 -1.79 10.77
C ASN A 118 0.17 -1.66 10.09
N GLU A 119 -0.16 -0.51 9.51
CA GLU A 119 -1.44 -0.32 8.82
C GLU A 119 -1.60 -1.25 7.60
N ILE A 120 -0.54 -1.40 6.79
CA ILE A 120 -0.54 -2.33 5.67
C ILE A 120 -0.77 -3.77 6.18
N LEU A 121 -0.04 -4.18 7.22
CA LEU A 121 -0.22 -5.52 7.81
C LEU A 121 -1.62 -5.73 8.37
N MET A 122 -2.21 -4.71 9.01
CA MET A 122 -3.59 -4.76 9.50
C MET A 122 -4.58 -4.97 8.36
N HIS A 123 -4.44 -4.23 7.26
CA HIS A 123 -5.28 -4.39 6.08
C HIS A 123 -5.17 -5.80 5.48
N LEU A 124 -3.95 -6.30 5.26
CA LEU A 124 -3.72 -7.64 4.74
C LEU A 124 -4.33 -8.75 5.61
N ARG A 125 -4.31 -8.58 6.94
CA ARG A 125 -4.97 -9.51 7.86
C ARG A 125 -6.49 -9.46 7.74
N SER A 126 -7.06 -8.26 7.58
CA SER A 126 -8.50 -8.06 7.37
C SER A 126 -8.97 -8.79 6.11
N LEU A 127 -8.25 -8.63 4.99
CA LEU A 127 -8.59 -9.31 3.73
C LEU A 127 -8.50 -10.83 3.84
N LYS A 128 -7.50 -11.36 4.54
CA LYS A 128 -7.40 -12.82 4.79
C LYS A 128 -8.56 -13.34 5.64
N LYS A 129 -9.08 -12.53 6.58
CA LYS A 129 -10.25 -12.89 7.37
C LYS A 129 -11.51 -12.91 6.50
N ALA A 130 -11.74 -11.87 5.71
CA ALA A 130 -12.88 -11.80 4.80
C ALA A 130 -12.91 -12.96 3.79
N ARG A 131 -11.75 -13.34 3.23
CA ARG A 131 -11.65 -14.51 2.33
C ARG A 131 -11.96 -15.86 3.00
N LYS A 132 -11.93 -15.93 4.33
CA LYS A 132 -12.28 -17.15 5.08
C LYS A 132 -13.77 -17.22 5.43
N ASP A 133 -14.50 -16.12 5.32
CA ASP A 133 -15.94 -16.09 5.59
C ASP A 133 -16.65 -16.67 4.36
N VAL A 134 -16.92 -17.98 4.37
CA VAL A 134 -17.67 -18.70 3.33
C VAL A 134 -19.16 -18.68 3.72
N SER A 135 -20.04 -18.32 2.78
CA SER A 135 -21.49 -18.36 3.02
C SER A 135 -21.95 -19.80 3.22
N LEU A 136 -22.76 -20.03 4.25
CA LEU A 136 -23.28 -21.37 4.56
C LEU A 136 -24.23 -21.91 3.48
N HIS A 137 -24.77 -21.02 2.64
CA HIS A 137 -25.70 -21.34 1.57
C HIS A 137 -25.02 -21.53 0.22
N ASP A 138 -23.72 -21.28 0.11
CA ASP A 138 -23.00 -21.53 -1.13
C ASP A 138 -22.86 -23.05 -1.35
N PRO A 139 -23.11 -23.56 -2.57
CA PRO A 139 -23.00 -24.98 -2.84
C PRO A 139 -21.54 -25.42 -2.71
N ILE A 140 -21.28 -26.35 -1.79
CA ILE A 140 -19.97 -26.99 -1.60
C ILE A 140 -19.77 -28.21 -2.51
N GLY A 141 -20.84 -28.67 -3.16
CA GLY A 141 -20.84 -29.80 -4.08
C GLY A 141 -22.26 -30.22 -4.44
N THR A 142 -22.37 -31.35 -5.14
CA THR A 142 -23.65 -31.99 -5.42
C THR A 142 -23.72 -33.36 -4.75
N ASP A 143 -24.89 -33.73 -4.24
CA ASP A 143 -25.12 -35.08 -3.73
C ASP A 143 -25.25 -36.11 -4.86
N LYS A 144 -25.45 -37.38 -4.51
CA LYS A 144 -25.60 -38.46 -5.50
C LYS A 144 -26.90 -38.34 -6.30
N GLU A 145 -27.87 -37.60 -5.79
CA GLU A 145 -29.15 -37.29 -6.43
C GLU A 145 -29.09 -36.02 -7.31
N GLY A 146 -27.98 -35.28 -7.28
CA GLY A 146 -27.77 -34.06 -8.07
C GLY A 146 -28.24 -32.77 -7.40
N ASN A 147 -28.63 -32.79 -6.13
CA ASN A 147 -29.00 -31.58 -5.39
C ASN A 147 -27.76 -30.84 -4.89
N GLU A 148 -27.88 -29.53 -4.74
CA GLU A 148 -26.85 -28.66 -4.19
C GLU A 148 -26.63 -28.94 -2.70
N LEU A 149 -25.45 -29.48 -2.35
CA LEU A 149 -25.02 -29.62 -0.98
C LEU A 149 -24.49 -28.27 -0.50
N THR A 150 -25.05 -27.77 0.60
CA THR A 150 -24.59 -26.54 1.28
C THR A 150 -24.13 -26.88 2.70
N LEU A 151 -23.28 -26.02 3.29
CA LEU A 151 -22.83 -26.22 4.68
C LEU A 151 -23.99 -26.20 5.67
N THR A 152 -25.05 -25.44 5.37
CA THR A 152 -26.30 -25.42 6.14
C THR A 152 -26.94 -26.80 6.23
N VAL A 153 -27.08 -27.50 5.09
CA VAL A 153 -27.69 -28.84 5.04
C VAL A 153 -26.85 -29.85 5.82
N TYR A 154 -25.53 -29.77 5.70
CA TYR A 154 -24.60 -30.67 6.40
C TYR A 154 -24.60 -30.44 7.92
N LEU A 155 -24.64 -29.19 8.38
CA LEU A 155 -24.72 -28.88 9.81
C LEU A 155 -26.07 -29.30 10.41
N CYS A 156 -27.16 -29.13 9.66
CA CYS A 156 -28.50 -29.55 10.06
C CYS A 156 -28.61 -31.08 10.23
N SER A 157 -27.87 -31.86 9.42
CA SER A 157 -27.84 -33.33 9.55
C SER A 157 -27.01 -33.82 10.74
N ILE A 158 -25.98 -33.08 11.16
CA ILE A 158 -25.08 -33.44 12.28
C ILE A 158 -25.59 -32.97 13.64
N ILE A 159 -26.38 -31.88 13.68
CA ILE A 159 -26.96 -31.34 14.92
C ILE A 159 -28.48 -31.53 14.93
N PRO A 160 -28.99 -32.77 15.04
CA PRO A 160 -30.42 -33.04 14.89
C PRO A 160 -31.28 -32.62 16.11
N LYS A 161 -30.75 -31.92 17.13
CA LYS A 161 -31.40 -31.85 18.46
C LYS A 161 -31.58 -30.49 19.13
N PHE A 162 -31.57 -29.38 18.39
CA PHE A 162 -31.89 -28.07 18.99
C PHE A 162 -33.24 -27.47 18.57
N SER A 163 -33.92 -28.02 17.55
CA SER A 163 -35.15 -27.42 17.01
C SER A 163 -36.46 -27.96 17.63
N ASP A 164 -36.41 -28.99 18.48
CA ASP A 164 -37.62 -29.61 19.06
C ASP A 164 -37.88 -29.18 20.53
N LYS A 165 -37.24 -28.10 21.02
CA LYS A 165 -37.37 -27.62 22.40
C LYS A 165 -37.59 -26.10 22.52
N VAL A 166 -38.42 -25.53 21.65
CA VAL A 166 -39.10 -24.25 21.90
C VAL A 166 -40.57 -24.42 21.57
#